data_AF-A0A4Q9V6Y7-F1
#
_entry.id   AF-A0A4Q9V6Y7-F1
#
_cell.length_a   1.000
_cell.length_b   1.000
_cell.length_c   1.000
_cell.angle_alpha   90.00
_cell.angle_beta   90.00
_cell.angle_gamma   90.00
#
_symmetry.space_group_name_H-M   'P 1'
#
loop_
_entity.id
_entity.type
_entity.pdbx_description
1 polymer ?
#
loop_
_entity_poly.entity_id
_entity_poly.type
_entity_poly.pdbx_seq_one_letter_code
_entity_poly.pdbx_strand_id
1 'polypeptide(L)' 'MNAFILPLAIGAPQIILIVVVILLLFGGRKIPELMRGLGSGIKEFKDASKDDDKGATPDDGKKVPEENK' A
#
# COMPACT_ATOMS: atom_id res chain seq x y z
N MET A 1 -12.39 -1.82 36.20
CA MET A 1 -11.77 -2.89 35.38
C MET A 1 -12.72 -3.22 34.24
N ASN A 2 -12.91 -2.26 33.35
CA ASN A 2 -13.76 -2.45 32.18
C ASN A 2 -12.87 -2.92 31.05
N ALA A 3 -12.89 -4.24 30.87
CA ALA A 3 -13.25 -4.78 29.57
C ALA A 3 -12.61 -4.03 28.39
N PHE A 4 -11.38 -4.43 28.11
CA PHE A 4 -10.68 -4.46 26.80
C PHE A 4 -11.51 -5.18 25.70
N ILE A 5 -12.83 -5.26 25.88
CA ILE A 5 -13.79 -6.16 25.25
C ILE A 5 -14.76 -5.27 24.51
N LEU A 6 -14.45 -5.04 23.25
CA LEU A 6 -15.41 -5.11 22.16
C LEU A 6 -14.60 -4.89 20.88
N PRO A 7 -13.97 -5.94 20.33
CA PRO A 7 -13.22 -5.88 19.07
C PRO A 7 -14.08 -5.55 17.84
N LEU A 8 -15.35 -5.19 18.03
CA LEU A 8 -16.28 -4.66 17.01
C LEU A 8 -16.60 -3.17 17.21
N ALA A 9 -16.25 -2.60 18.36
CA ALA A 9 -16.27 -1.17 18.62
C ALA A 9 -14.84 -0.62 18.61
N ILE A 10 -14.01 -1.08 17.66
CA ILE A 10 -12.65 -0.56 17.48
C ILE A 10 -12.77 0.85 16.94
N GLY A 11 -12.90 1.81 17.85
CA GLY A 11 -12.80 3.21 17.50
C GLY A 11 -11.39 3.52 17.00
N ALA A 12 -11.28 4.61 16.23
CA ALA A 12 -10.00 5.23 15.86
C ALA A 12 -8.92 5.23 16.99
N PRO A 13 -9.24 5.45 18.29
CA PRO A 13 -8.22 5.43 19.34
C PRO A 13 -7.50 4.08 19.54
N GLN A 14 -8.18 2.94 19.39
CA GLN A 14 -7.55 1.62 19.60
C GLN A 14 -6.59 1.27 18.46
N ILE A 15 -6.97 1.60 17.21
CA ILE A 15 -6.10 1.42 16.04
C ILE A 15 -4.83 2.27 16.20
N ILE A 16 -4.97 3.53 16.62
CA ILE A 16 -3.84 4.41 16.90
C ILE A 16 -2.91 3.80 17.95
N LEU A 17 -3.46 3.24 19.04
CA LEU A 17 -2.65 2.64 20.10
C LEU A 17 -1.85 1.44 19.60
N ILE A 18 -2.45 0.57 18.78
CA ILE A 18 -1.77 -0.57 18.14
C ILE A 18 -0.66 -0.08 17.20
N VAL A 19 -0.96 0.91 16.35
CA VAL A 19 0.02 1.51 15.43
C VAL A 19 1.19 2.12 16.19
N VAL A 20 0.95 2.81 17.30
CA VAL A 20 2.01 3.36 18.15
C VAL A 20 2.90 2.27 18.74
N VAL A 21 2.33 1.16 19.23
CA VAL A 21 3.13 0.04 19.75
C VAL A 21 4.00 -0.57 18.66
N ILE A 22 3.45 -0.79 17.46
CA ILE A 22 4.21 -1.29 16.30
C ILE A 22 5.32 -0.30 15.92
N LEU A 23 5.04 1.01 15.91
CA LEU A 23 6.03 2.04 15.61
C LEU A 23 7.14 2.11 16.67
N LEU A 24 6.86 1.82 17.94
CA LEU A 24 7.90 1.76 18.98
C LEU A 24 8.80 0.52 18.82
N LEU A 25 8.22 -0.64 18.46
CA LEU A 25 8.98 -1.88 18.28
C LEU A 25 9.83 -1.88 17.00
N PHE A 26 9.24 -1.43 15.88
CA PHE A 26 9.89 -1.46 14.58
C PHE A 26 10.54 -0.13 14.19
N GLY A 27 10.17 0.97 14.83
CA GLY A 27 10.59 2.32 14.46
C GLY A 27 9.77 2.89 13.29
N GLY A 28 9.61 4.22 13.25
CA GLY A 28 8.87 4.91 12.18
C GLY A 28 9.48 4.81 10.78
N ARG A 29 10.74 4.36 10.66
CA ARG A 29 11.43 4.22 9.38
C ARG A 29 11.27 2.84 8.73
N LYS A 30 11.04 1.78 9.51
CA LYS A 30 10.95 0.42 8.95
C LYS A 30 9.65 0.16 8.19
N ILE A 31 8.52 0.69 8.67
CA ILE A 31 7.22 0.55 7.98
C ILE A 31 7.27 1.10 6.54
N PRO A 32 7.71 2.36 6.27
CA PRO A 32 7.77 2.87 4.91
C PRO A 32 8.84 2.19 4.05
N GLU A 33 9.94 1.74 4.65
CA GLU A 33 10.99 0.98 3.95
C GLU A 33 10.48 -0.38 3.47
N LEU A 34 9.77 -1.12 4.34
CA LEU A 34 9.10 -2.37 3.99
C LEU A 34 8.00 -2.17 2.95
N MET A 35 7.20 -1.11 3.07
CA MET A 35 6.16 -0.78 2.09
C MET A 35 6.76 -0.45 0.71
N ARG A 36 7.88 0.27 0.65
CA ARG A 36 8.59 0.56 -0.61
C ARG A 36 9.14 -0.71 -1.23
N GLY A 37 9.79 -1.58 -0.44
CA GLY A 37 10.30 -2.86 -0.92
C GLY A 37 9.19 -3.78 -1.44
N LEU A 38 8.11 -3.94 -0.66
CA LEU A 38 6.95 -4.75 -1.05
C LEU A 38 6.25 -4.16 -2.29
N GLY A 39 6.11 -2.84 -2.36
CA GLY A 39 5.48 -2.15 -3.49
C GLY A 39 6.25 -2.31 -4.79
N SER A 40 7.58 -2.20 -4.75
CA SER A 40 8.44 -2.48 -5.91
C SER A 40 8.33 -3.93 -6.35
N GLY A 41 8.37 -4.89 -5.41
CA GLY A 41 8.23 -6.31 -5.73
C GLY A 41 6.86 -6.67 -6.33
N ILE A 42 5.76 -6.11 -5.80
CA ILE A 42 4.42 -6.29 -6.37
C ILE A 42 4.34 -5.67 -7.78
N LYS A 43 4.98 -4.52 -8.00
CA LYS A 43 5.01 -3.87 -9.31
C LYS A 43 5.75 -4.73 -10.33
N GLU A 44 6.96 -5.18 -10.00
CA GLU A 44 7.75 -6.07 -10.86
C GLU A 44 7.03 -7.39 -11.12
N PHE A 45 6.38 -7.97 -10.11
CA PHE A 45 5.55 -9.17 -10.26
C PHE A 45 4.38 -8.95 -11.21
N LYS A 46 3.70 -7.80 -11.11
CA LYS A 46 2.60 -7.43 -12.00
C LYS A 46 3.08 -7.20 -13.44
N ASP A 47 4.22 -6.55 -13.61
CA ASP A 47 4.79 -6.24 -14.91
C ASP A 47 5.25 -7.53 -15.62
N ALA A 48 5.92 -8.43 -14.91
CA ALA A 48 6.29 -9.76 -15.43
C ALA A 48 5.07 -10.64 -15.76
N SER A 49 4.06 -10.63 -14.88
CA SER A 49 2.82 -11.39 -15.12
C SER A 49 2.00 -10.85 -16.29
N LYS A 50 2.16 -9.57 -16.65
CA LYS A 50 1.50 -8.94 -17.82
C LYS A 50 2.18 -9.30 -19.13
N ASP A 51 3.50 -9.50 -19.12
CA ASP A 51 4.25 -9.89 -20.32
C ASP A 51 3.95 -11.34 -20.74
N ASP A 52 3.67 -12.22 -19.78
CA ASP A 52 3.25 -13.61 -20.05
C ASP A 52 1.82 -13.70 -20.61
N ASP A 53 0.98 -12.71 -20.34
CA ASP A 53 -0.44 -12.63 -20.75
C ASP A 53 -0.63 -11.68 -21.96
N LYS A 54 0.19 -11.86 -23.00
CA LYS A 54 0.04 -11.34 -24.38
C LYS A 54 -0.52 -9.91 -24.56
N GLY A 55 0.33 -9.00 -25.04
CA GLY A 55 0.06 -8.22 -26.27
C GLY A 55 -1.23 -7.37 -26.37
N ALA A 56 -1.91 -7.03 -25.28
CA ALA A 56 -3.04 -6.11 -25.30
C ALA A 56 -2.87 -5.08 -24.19
N THR A 57 -2.41 -3.89 -24.58
CA THR A 57 -2.52 -2.67 -23.77
C THR A 57 -3.95 -2.48 -23.27
N PRO A 58 -4.10 -1.92 -22.06
CA PRO A 58 -4.82 -0.65 -22.06
C PRO A 58 -4.13 0.39 -21.19
N ASP A 59 -4.01 1.57 -21.80
CA ASP A 59 -4.09 2.90 -21.22
C ASP A 59 -4.49 2.96 -19.74
N ASP A 60 -3.66 3.60 -18.90
CA ASP A 60 -4.18 4.61 -17.98
C ASP A 60 -3.06 5.58 -17.63
N GLY A 61 -3.04 6.67 -18.39
CA GLY A 61 -2.06 7.73 -18.27
C GLY A 61 -2.32 8.81 -19.30
N LYS A 62 -3.53 9.37 -19.32
CA LYS A 62 -3.86 10.63 -20.00
C LYS A 62 -2.70 11.62 -19.91
N LYS A 63 -1.96 11.76 -21.00
CA LYS A 63 -1.40 13.02 -21.51
C LYS A 63 -1.33 12.89 -23.02
N VAL A 64 -2.45 13.21 -23.65
CA VAL A 64 -2.47 13.58 -25.07
C VAL A 64 -1.52 14.78 -25.19
N PRO A 65 -0.38 14.70 -25.91
CA PRO A 65 0.28 15.90 -26.37
C PRO A 65 -0.60 16.41 -27.50
N GLU A 66 -1.33 17.49 -27.25
CA GLU A 66 -1.98 18.26 -28.30
C GLU A 66 -0.87 18.77 -29.23
N GLU A 67 -0.70 18.08 -30.36
CA GLU A 67 0.20 18.46 -31.44
C GLU A 67 -0.44 19.62 -32.21
N ASN A 68 0.22 20.76 -32.09
CA ASN A 68 -0.05 22.03 -32.75
C ASN A 68 -0.02 21.89 -34.28
N LYS A 69 -1.12 22.25 -34.97
CA LYS A 69 -1.10 22.66 -36.39
C LYS A 69 -2.16 23.70 -36.71
#